data_AF-A0A946F8E7-F1
#
_entry.id   AF-A0A946F8E7-F1
#
_cell.length_a   1.000
_cell.length_b   1.000
_cell.length_c   1.000
_cell.angle_alpha   90.00
_cell.angle_beta   90.00
_cell.angle_gamma   90.00
#
_symmetry.space_group_name_H-M   'P 1'
#
loop_
_entity.id
_entity.type
_entity.pdbx_description
1 polymer ?
#
loop_
_entity_poly.entity_id
_entity_poly.type
_entity_poly.pdbx_seq_one_letter_code
_entity_poly.pdbx_strand_id
1 'polypeptide(L)'
;MTQNNMATNLIKLGSGDINHPKYSFKAKGLDLAVYKNLFVPQGYLIPHELLSIFKTNKVERKILITEIQTLFKKPSIAIRSAFSVEDQKENSFA
;
A
#
# COMPACT_ATOMS: atom_id res chain seq x y z
N MET A 1 -7.63 -7.30 25.24
CA MET A 1 -6.53 -7.35 24.25
C MET A 1 -7.08 -6.77 22.97
N THR A 2 -6.71 -5.53 22.63
CA THR A 2 -7.04 -4.95 21.33
C THR A 2 -6.23 -5.70 20.29
N GLN A 3 -6.89 -6.56 19.52
CA GLN A 3 -6.31 -7.07 18.29
C GLN A 3 -5.81 -5.85 17.51
N ASN A 4 -4.51 -5.84 17.19
CA ASN A 4 -3.98 -4.97 16.14
C ASN A 4 -4.67 -5.42 14.84
N ASN A 5 -5.89 -4.93 14.62
CA ASN A 5 -6.47 -4.90 13.31
C ASN A 5 -5.57 -3.96 12.52
N MET A 6 -4.58 -4.55 11.86
CA MET A 6 -3.92 -3.91 10.72
C MET A 6 -5.04 -3.24 9.94
N ALA A 7 -4.90 -1.95 9.64
CA ALA A 7 -5.89 -1.23 8.83
C ALA A 7 -6.26 -2.14 7.66
N THR A 8 -7.49 -2.69 7.66
CA THR A 8 -7.99 -3.61 6.63
C THR A 8 -7.89 -3.02 5.22
N ASN A 9 -7.58 -1.72 5.17
CA ASN A 9 -7.44 -0.91 3.98
C ASN A 9 -5.99 -0.73 3.50
N LEU A 10 -4.96 -1.14 4.25
CA LEU A 10 -3.57 -1.12 3.78
C LEU A 10 -3.19 -2.48 3.24
N ILE A 11 -2.55 -2.51 2.07
CA ILE A 11 -2.12 -3.77 1.45
C ILE A 11 -0.64 -3.94 1.67
N LYS A 12 -0.23 -5.05 2.28
CA LYS A 12 1.20 -5.38 2.45
C LYS A 12 1.83 -5.64 1.07
N LEU A 13 2.99 -5.05 0.83
CA LEU A 13 3.81 -5.27 -0.36
C LEU A 13 5.00 -6.16 -0.03
N GLY A 14 5.44 -6.91 -1.03
CA GLY A 14 6.53 -7.88 -0.86
C GLY A 14 6.08 -9.13 -0.10
N SER A 15 4.80 -9.49 -0.22
CA SER A 15 4.25 -10.78 0.22
C SER A 15 4.45 -11.88 -0.83
N GLY A 16 4.72 -11.49 -2.09
CA GLY A 16 4.77 -12.39 -3.25
C GLY A 16 3.42 -12.58 -3.94
N ASP A 17 2.36 -11.89 -3.52
CA ASP A 17 1.03 -11.98 -4.13
C ASP A 17 0.90 -11.08 -5.37
N ILE A 18 1.37 -11.56 -6.52
CA ILE A 18 1.38 -10.80 -7.77
C ILE A 18 0.00 -10.51 -8.40
N ASN A 19 -1.07 -11.11 -7.87
CA ASN A 19 -2.41 -11.08 -8.47
C ASN A 19 -3.41 -10.21 -7.68
N HIS A 20 -2.94 -9.44 -6.69
CA HIS A 20 -3.82 -8.61 -5.88
C HIS A 20 -4.58 -7.58 -6.75
N PRO A 21 -5.93 -7.52 -6.70
CA PRO A 21 -6.74 -6.77 -7.67
C PRO A 21 -6.54 -5.26 -7.59
N LYS A 22 -6.08 -4.76 -6.45
CA LYS A 22 -5.83 -3.32 -6.19
C LYS A 22 -4.37 -2.90 -6.44
N TYR A 23 -3.54 -3.77 -7.00
CA TYR A 23 -2.16 -3.42 -7.31
C TYR A 23 -2.06 -2.52 -8.54
N SER A 24 -1.27 -1.47 -8.39
CA SER A 24 -0.74 -0.72 -9.52
C SER A 24 0.53 -1.37 -10.07
N PHE A 25 0.97 -0.95 -11.26
CA PHE A 25 2.14 -1.51 -11.96
C PHE A 25 3.39 -1.59 -11.06
N LYS A 26 3.68 -0.52 -10.30
CA LYS A 26 4.83 -0.48 -9.39
C LYS A 26 4.69 -1.45 -8.22
N ALA A 27 3.49 -1.56 -7.61
CA ALA A 27 3.24 -2.50 -6.52
C ALA A 27 3.41 -3.95 -7.00
N LYS A 28 2.84 -4.27 -8.16
CA LYS A 28 3.01 -5.58 -8.81
C LYS A 28 4.48 -5.90 -9.08
N GLY A 29 5.26 -4.92 -9.52
CA GLY A 29 6.71 -5.09 -9.74
C GLY A 29 7.48 -5.48 -8.47
N LEU A 30 7.10 -4.94 -7.31
CA LEU A 30 7.72 -5.28 -6.02
C LEU A 30 7.40 -6.73 -5.62
N ASP A 31 6.14 -7.16 -5.73
CA ASP A 31 5.77 -8.54 -5.42
C ASP A 31 6.30 -9.54 -6.44
N LEU A 32 6.44 -9.15 -7.72
CA LEU A 32 7.10 -9.96 -8.73
C LEU A 32 8.59 -10.15 -8.43
N ALA A 33 9.27 -9.11 -7.92
CA ALA A 33 10.66 -9.22 -7.50
C ALA A 33 10.82 -10.19 -6.31
N VAL A 34 9.92 -10.13 -5.32
CA VAL A 34 9.89 -11.11 -4.22
C VAL A 34 9.63 -12.52 -4.73
N TYR A 35 8.66 -12.70 -5.63
CA TYR A 35 8.37 -13.99 -6.26
C TYR A 35 9.59 -14.57 -6.98
N LYS A 36 10.45 -13.72 -7.55
CA LYS A 36 11.74 -14.09 -8.16
C LYS A 36 12.89 -14.24 -7.16
N ASN A 37 12.60 -14.35 -5.86
CA ASN A 37 13.57 -14.45 -4.76
C ASN A 37 14.55 -13.26 -4.67
N LEU A 38 14.15 -12.07 -5.14
CA LEU A 38 14.92 -10.85 -4.93
C LEU A 38 14.55 -10.22 -3.58
N PHE A 39 15.54 -9.66 -2.90
CA PHE A 39 15.29 -8.92 -1.67
C PHE A 39 14.51 -7.63 -1.98
N VAL A 40 13.33 -7.50 -1.36
CA VAL A 40 12.50 -6.29 -1.43
C VAL A 40 12.23 -5.82 0.00
N PRO A 41 12.44 -4.52 0.29
CA PRO A 41 12.07 -3.97 1.60
C PRO A 41 10.57 -4.14 1.87
N GLN A 42 10.23 -4.48 3.11
CA GLN A 42 8.83 -4.51 3.52
C GLN A 42 8.19 -3.14 3.33
N GLY A 43 7.03 -3.12 2.68
CA GLY A 43 6.29 -1.90 2.40
C GLY A 43 4.79 -2.15 2.48
N TYR A 44 4.03 -1.06 2.34
CA TYR A 44 2.58 -1.10 2.26
C TYR A 44 2.10 -0.17 1.16
N LEU A 45 1.03 -0.57 0.48
CA LEU A 45 0.29 0.23 -0.48
C LEU A 45 -0.90 0.88 0.23
N ILE A 46 -1.05 2.19 0.02
CA ILE A 46 -2.24 2.96 0.39
C ILE A 46 -3.14 3.00 -0.85
N PRO A 47 -4.28 2.28 -0.88
CA PRO A 47 -5.15 2.23 -2.05
C PRO A 47 -5.87 3.57 -2.28
N HIS A 48 -6.26 3.85 -3.53
CA HIS A 48 -6.93 5.09 -3.89
C HIS A 48 -8.27 5.28 -3.17
N GLU A 49 -8.95 4.19 -2.84
CA GLU A 49 -10.24 4.19 -2.17
C GLU A 49 -10.17 4.87 -0.79
N LEU A 50 -9.00 4.84 -0.14
CA LEU A 50 -8.75 5.57 1.10
C LEU A 50 -8.81 7.10 0.91
N LEU A 51 -8.61 7.61 -0.31
CA LEU A 51 -8.71 9.04 -0.60
C LEU A 51 -10.10 9.58 -0.28
N SER A 52 -11.14 8.78 -0.49
CA SER A 52 -12.52 9.16 -0.15
C SER A 52 -12.65 9.43 1.35
N ILE A 53 -12.16 8.52 2.19
CA ILE A 53 -12.15 8.63 3.66
C ILE A 53 -11.40 9.90 4.11
N PHE A 54 -10.24 10.18 3.49
CA PHE A 54 -9.48 11.39 3.78
C PHE A 54 -10.24 12.68 3.48
N LYS A 55 -11.11 12.68 2.47
CA LYS A 55 -11.86 13.86 2.02
C LYS A 55 -13.17 14.07 2.80
N THR A 56 -13.85 12.99 3.19
CA THR A 56 -15.25 13.07 3.67
C THR A 56 -15.43 12.80 5.16
N ASN A 57 -14.53 12.05 5.82
CA ASN A 57 -14.75 11.61 7.20
C ASN A 57 -13.60 12.00 8.15
N LYS A 58 -13.82 13.03 8.98
CA LYS A 58 -12.80 13.54 9.92
C LYS A 58 -12.40 12.53 11.00
N VAL A 59 -13.32 11.67 11.45
CA VAL A 59 -13.07 10.72 12.55
C VAL A 59 -12.24 9.55 12.02
N GLU A 60 -12.69 8.91 10.94
CA GLU A 60 -11.96 7.80 10.31
C GLU A 60 -10.59 8.23 9.79
N ARG A 61 -10.48 9.47 9.25
CA ARG A 61 -9.19 10.04 8.88
C ARG A 61 -8.19 10.06 10.04
N LYS A 62 -8.62 10.47 11.24
CA LYS A 62 -7.73 10.54 12.41
C LYS A 62 -7.28 9.16 12.86
N ILE A 63 -8.18 8.17 12.80
CA ILE A 63 -7.87 6.77 13.10
C ILE A 63 -6.83 6.25 12.11
N LEU A 64 -7.06 6.41 10.81
CA LEU A 64 -6.16 5.92 9.76
C LEU A 64 -4.77 6.56 9.83
N ILE A 65 -4.67 7.88 10.09
CA ILE A 65 -3.39 8.57 10.28
C ILE A 65 -2.63 7.95 11.46
N THR A 66 -3.31 7.73 12.58
CA THR A 66 -2.71 7.16 13.79
C THR A 66 -2.22 5.73 13.53
N GLU A 67 -3.00 4.93 12.81
CA GLU A 67 -2.64 3.57 12.42
C GLU A 67 -1.41 3.54 11.52
N ILE A 68 -1.36 4.38 10.48
CA ILE A 68 -0.19 4.50 9.60
C ILE A 68 1.05 4.90 10.41
N GLN A 69 0.94 5.94 11.25
CA GLN A 69 2.07 6.41 12.06
C GLN A 69 2.57 5.36 13.05
N THR A 70 1.67 4.58 13.65
CA THR A 70 2.04 3.51 14.59
C THR A 70 2.62 2.28 13.91
N LEU A 71 2.25 2.00 12.66
CA LEU A 71 2.80 0.91 11.86
C LEU A 71 4.27 1.17 11.48
N PHE A 72 4.58 2.40 11.09
CA PHE A 72 5.90 2.81 10.64
C PHE A 72 6.74 3.39 11.79
N LYS A 73 7.12 2.56 12.77
CA LYS A 73 7.99 2.98 13.89
C LYS A 73 9.47 3.19 13.50
N LYS A 74 9.81 3.09 12.21
CA LYS A 74 11.20 3.17 11.74
C LYS A 74 11.55 4.62 11.35
N PRO A 75 12.77 5.09 11.66
CA PRO A 75 13.18 6.48 11.44
C PRO A 75 13.35 6.85 9.95
N SER A 76 13.41 5.87 9.05
CA SER A 76 13.56 6.12 7.61
C SER A 76 12.55 5.31 6.82
N ILE A 77 11.60 6.00 6.21
CA ILE A 77 10.61 5.45 5.27
C ILE A 77 10.71 6.17 3.93
N ALA A 78 10.55 5.43 2.83
CA ALA A 78 10.42 6.01 1.51
C ALA A 78 8.94 6.08 1.13
N ILE A 79 8.44 7.27 0.82
CA ILE A 79 7.08 7.47 0.32
C ILE A 79 7.17 7.58 -1.20
N ARG A 80 6.46 6.71 -1.92
CA ARG A 80 6.46 6.68 -3.40
C ARG A 80 5.03 6.62 -3.93
N SER A 81 4.74 7.40 -4.96
CA SER A 81 3.48 7.32 -5.67
C SER A 81 3.49 6.16 -6.66
N ALA A 82 2.40 5.39 -6.66
CA ALA A 82 2.19 4.26 -7.54
C ALA A 82 0.86 4.46 -8.25
N PHE A 83 0.92 4.83 -9.53
CA PHE A 83 -0.25 5.11 -10.35
C PHE A 83 -0.63 3.87 -11.15
N SER A 84 -1.92 3.61 -11.26
CA SER A 84 -2.51 2.75 -12.28
C SER A 84 -3.74 3.44 -12.83
N VAL A 85 -3.85 3.49 -14.15
CA VAL A 85 -5.12 3.80 -14.81
C VAL A 85 -5.83 2.46 -14.99
N GLU A 86 -7.11 2.38 -14.64
CA GLU A 86 -7.90 1.13 -14.63
C GLU A 86 -7.88 0.41 -16.00
N ASP A 87 -7.69 1.17 -17.08
CA ASP A 87 -7.59 0.70 -18.47
C ASP A 87 -6.16 0.57 -19.02
N GLN A 88 -5.12 0.87 -18.23
CA GLN A 88 -3.72 0.76 -18.65
C GLN A 88 -2.88 -0.04 -17.66
N LYS A 89 -3.29 -1.29 -17.41
CA LYS A 89 -2.58 -2.23 -16.52
C LYS A 89 -1.14 -2.55 -16.99
N GLU A 90 -0.84 -2.28 -18.26
CA GLU A 90 0.45 -2.62 -18.89
C GLU A 90 1.33 -1.40 -19.21
N ASN A 91 0.84 -0.18 -19.07
CA ASN A 91 1.63 1.01 -19.42
C ASN A 91 2.38 1.57 -18.20
N SER A 92 3.64 1.90 -18.43
CA SER A 92 4.49 2.62 -17.49
C SER A 92 4.25 4.13 -17.59
N PHE A 93 4.24 4.82 -16.45
CA PHE A 93 4.25 6.30 -16.36
C PHE A 93 5.65 6.84 -16.04
N ALA A 94 6.69 6.06 -16.32
CA ALA A 94 8.09 6.46 -16.17
C ALA A 94 8.54 7.31 -17.35
#